data_AF-A0A0R1V6F3-F1
#
_entry.id   AF-A0A0R1V6F3-F1
#
_cell.length_a   1.000
_cell.length_b   1.000
_cell.length_c   1.000
_cell.angle_alpha   90.00
_cell.angle_beta   90.00
_cell.angle_gamma   90.00
#
_symmetry.space_group_name_H-M   'P 1'
#
loop_
_entity.id
_entity.type
_entity.pdbx_description
1 polymer ?
#
loop_
_entity_poly.entity_id
_entity_poly.type
_entity_poly.pdbx_seq_one_letter_code
_entity_poly.pdbx_strand_id
1 'polypeptide(L)' 'MAKQLTILVWGFIYGEVIGYISAALSGGTFSPLYSGVFSMIVGFVLVNALDHFIKAPAKKDHE' A
#
# COMPACT_ATOMS: atom_id res chain seq x y z
N MET A 1 -12.90 8.62 4.68
CA MET A 1 -13.38 7.58 3.74
C MET A 1 -12.75 7.69 2.36
N ALA A 2 -12.88 8.80 1.62
CA ALA A 2 -12.31 8.92 0.26
C ALA A 2 -10.79 8.61 0.17
N LYS A 3 -10.00 9.12 1.12
CA LYS A 3 -8.54 8.87 1.20
C LYS A 3 -8.18 7.37 1.28
N GLN A 4 -8.89 6.59 2.09
CA GLN A 4 -8.64 5.15 2.21
C GLN A 4 -9.03 4.40 0.94
N LEU A 5 -10.12 4.77 0.28
CA LEU A 5 -10.51 4.18 -1.00
C LEU A 5 -9.45 4.43 -2.07
N THR A 6 -8.93 5.66 -2.15
CA THR A 6 -7.82 5.99 -3.07
C THR A 6 -6.58 5.15 -2.79
N ILE A 7 -6.22 4.97 -1.52
CA ILE A 7 -5.07 4.13 -1.12
C ILE A 7 -5.29 2.67 -1.52
N LEU A 8 -6.50 2.14 -1.34
CA LEU A 8 -6.83 0.76 -1.72
C LEU A 8 -6.74 0.54 -3.23
N VAL A 9 -7.31 1.46 -4.03
CA VAL A 9 -7.27 1.38 -5.50
C VAL A 9 -5.84 1.45 -6.02
N TRP A 10 -5.05 2.42 -5.54
CA TRP A 10 -3.65 2.53 -5.97
C TRP A 10 -2.79 1.38 -5.43
N GLY A 11 -3.05 0.91 -4.22
CA GLY A 11 -2.37 -0.25 -3.64
C GLY A 11 -2.60 -1.53 -4.45
N PHE A 12 -3.80 -1.70 -5.01
CA PHE A 12 -4.11 -2.81 -5.90
C PHE A 12 -3.32 -2.71 -7.21
N ILE A 13 -3.40 -1.56 -7.90
CA ILE A 13 -2.73 -1.34 -9.21
C ILE A 13 -1.21 -1.48 -9.07
N TYR A 14 -0.61 -0.81 -8.09
CA TYR A 14 0.84 -0.92 -7.86
C TYR A 14 1.25 -2.31 -7.40
N GLY A 15 0.38 -3.01 -6.68
CA GLY A 15 0.58 -4.41 -6.29
C GLY A 15 0.73 -5.34 -7.48
N GLU A 16 -0.12 -5.19 -8.51
CA GLU A 16 -0.02 -5.96 -9.74
C GLU A 16 1.30 -5.70 -10.48
N VAL A 17 1.71 -4.43 -10.59
CA VAL A 17 2.97 -4.05 -11.25
C VAL A 17 4.18 -4.65 -10.52
N ILE A 18 4.22 -4.51 -9.19
CA ILE A 18 5.32 -5.04 -8.38
C ILE A 18 5.35 -6.58 -8.45
N GLY A 19 4.19 -7.24 -8.37
CA GLY A 19 4.14 -8.70 -8.45
C GLY A 19 4.51 -9.24 -9.82
N TYR A 20 4.12 -8.56 -10.89
CA TYR A 20 4.53 -8.93 -12.25
C TYR A 20 6.04 -8.88 -12.41
N ILE A 21 6.66 -7.77 -11.97
CA ILE A 21 8.13 -7.61 -11.98
C ILE A 21 8.78 -8.70 -11.12
N SER A 22 8.26 -8.94 -9.91
CA SER A 22 8.80 -9.93 -8.98
C SER A 22 8.72 -11.36 -9.52
N ALA A 23 7.61 -11.72 -10.17
CA ALA A 23 7.43 -13.02 -10.81
C ALA A 23 8.40 -13.18 -12.00
N ALA A 24 8.54 -12.14 -12.83
CA ALA A 24 9.48 -12.15 -13.95
C ALA A 24 10.95 -12.31 -13.50
N LEU A 25 11.34 -11.67 -12.40
CA LEU A 25 12.69 -11.78 -11.84
C LEU A 25 12.97 -13.15 -11.19
N SER A 26 11.97 -13.73 -10.55
CA SER A 26 12.11 -15.02 -9.83
C SER A 26 11.85 -16.25 -10.71
N GLY A 27 11.37 -16.05 -11.94
CA GLY A 27 10.88 -17.15 -12.79
C GLY A 27 9.59 -17.79 -12.27
N GLY A 28 8.89 -17.13 -11.34
CA GLY A 28 7.64 -17.61 -10.74
C GLY A 28 6.41 -17.33 -11.60
N THR A 29 5.27 -17.91 -11.19
CA THR A 29 3.97 -17.65 -11.83
C THR A 29 3.35 -16.35 -11.30
N PHE A 30 2.97 -15.45 -12.21
CA PHE A 30 2.23 -14.24 -11.85
C PHE A 30 0.72 -14.52 -11.75
N SER A 31 0.12 -14.11 -10.63
CA SER A 31 -1.33 -14.07 -10.45
C SER A 31 -1.77 -12.63 -10.15
N PRO A 32 -2.44 -11.95 -11.09
CA PRO A 32 -2.83 -10.54 -10.94
C PRO A 32 -3.73 -10.31 -9.72
N LEU A 33 -4.76 -11.15 -9.56
CA LEU A 33 -5.70 -11.08 -8.44
C LEU A 33 -5.00 -11.27 -7.09
N TYR A 34 -4.11 -12.26 -6.99
CA TYR A 34 -3.38 -12.50 -5.75
C TYR A 34 -2.47 -11.30 -5.42
N SER A 35 -1.72 -10.81 -6.41
CA SER A 35 -0.78 -9.72 -6.22
C SER A 35 -1.46 -8.41 -5.83
N GLY A 36 -2.52 -8.04 -6.54
CA GLY A 36 -3.26 -6.80 -6.27
C GLY A 36 -3.95 -6.83 -4.90
N VAL A 37 -4.64 -7.93 -4.57
CA VAL A 37 -5.34 -8.05 -3.27
C VAL A 37 -4.34 -8.11 -2.13
N PHE A 38 -3.25 -8.87 -2.27
CA PHE A 38 -2.21 -8.96 -1.24
C PHE A 38 -1.60 -7.59 -0.94
N SER A 39 -1.15 -6.87 -1.96
CA SER A 39 -0.59 -5.52 -1.79
C SER A 39 -1.59 -4.51 -1.27
N MET A 40 -2.87 -4.62 -1.65
CA MET A 40 -3.94 -3.77 -1.12
C MET A 40 -4.13 -3.98 0.39
N ILE A 41 -4.16 -5.22 0.87
CA ILE A 41 -4.27 -5.55 2.29
C ILE A 41 -3.03 -5.07 3.04
N VAL A 42 -1.83 -5.37 2.53
CA VAL A 42 -0.57 -4.95 3.14
C VAL A 42 -0.48 -3.43 3.24
N GLY A 43 -0.81 -2.71 2.17
CA GLY A 43 -0.84 -1.24 2.14
C GLY A 43 -1.84 -0.66 3.13
N PHE A 44 -3.03 -1.26 3.25
CA PHE A 44 -4.02 -0.85 4.24
C PHE A 44 -3.50 -1.02 5.67
N VAL A 45 -2.94 -2.19 6.00
CA VAL A 45 -2.41 -2.45 7.35
C VAL A 45 -1.25 -1.51 7.67
N LEU A 46 -0.29 -1.35 6.75
CA LEU A 46 0.86 -0.45 6.94
C LEU A 46 0.44 0.99 7.17
N VAL A 47 -0.50 1.51 6.38
CA VAL A 47 -0.95 2.90 6.55
C VAL A 47 -1.61 3.10 7.90
N ASN A 48 -2.50 2.19 8.32
CA ASN A 48 -3.15 2.31 9.64
C ASN A 48 -2.14 2.14 10.79
N ALA A 49 -1.16 1.24 10.65
CA ALA A 49 -0.09 1.08 11.63
C ALA A 49 0.77 2.34 11.72
N LEU A 50 1.22 2.89 10.58
CA LEU A 50 2.01 4.12 10.55
C LEU A 50 1.25 5.30 11.12
N ASP A 51 -0.05 5.43 10.86
CA ASP A 51 -0.89 6.49 11.45
C ASP A 51 -0.99 6.36 12.98
N HIS A 52 -0.97 5.13 13.50
CA HIS A 52 -0.94 4.87 14.94
C HIS A 52 0.43 5.15 15.58
N PHE A 53 1.53 4.82 14.90
CA PHE A 53 2.89 4.98 15.42
C PHE A 53 3.47 6.38 15.21
N ILE A 54 3.11 7.05 14.13
CA ILE A 54 3.59 8.40 13.81
C ILE A 54 2.65 9.40 14.49
N LYS A 55 3.00 9.81 15.72
CA LYS A 55 2.41 11.03 16.30
C LYS A 55 2.82 12.22 15.45
N ALA A 56 1.85 13.02 15.00
CA ALA A 56 2.13 14.25 14.28
C ALA A 56 3.11 15.11 15.11
N PRO A 57 4.15 15.72 14.50
CA PRO A 57 5.00 16.65 15.21
C PRO A 57 4.12 17.77 15.76
N ALA A 58 4.29 18.10 17.04
CA ALA A 58 3.57 19.19 17.68
C ALA A 58 3.73 20.44 16.81
N LYS A 59 2.61 20.94 16.29
CA LYS A 59 2.56 22.16 15.49
C LYS A 59 3.16 23.28 16.35
N LYS A 60 4.32 23.80 15.96
CA LYS A 60 4.80 25.08 16.52
C LYS A 60 3.90 26.14 15.91
N ASP A 61 2.91 26.59 16.67
CA ASP A 61 2.23 27.84 16.37
C ASP A 61 3.28 28.95 16.45
N HIS A 62 3.69 29.44 15.29
CA HIS A 62 4.42 30.70 15.20
C HIS A 62 3.36 31.80 15.33
N GLU A 63 3.18 32.27 16.56
CA GLU A 63 2.51 33.53 16.90
C GLU A 63 3.36 34.73 16.43
#